data_AF-A0A157ZF00-F1
#
_entry.id   AF-A0A157ZF00-F1
#
_cell.length_a   1.000
_cell.length_b   1.000
_cell.length_c   1.000
_cell.angle_alpha   90.00
_cell.angle_beta   90.00
_cell.angle_gamma   90.00
#
_symmetry.space_group_name_H-M   'P 1'
#
loop_
_entity.id
_entity.type
_entity.pdbx_description
1 polymer ?
#
loop_
_entity_poly.entity_id
_entity_poly.type
_entity_poly.pdbx_seq_one_letter_code
_entity_poly.pdbx_strand_id
1 'polypeptide(L)'
;MHKSLTYTGDEPSLDWDDTKRPRVAGLFEVRPHGLSFNARPIYDAELNIVIGYRDEVAGVTRIYALDGSITISERPLESPLIDPFDLLFIVGGLWRAGFRGFTEWGQRV
;
A
#
# COMPACT_ATOMS: atom_id res chain seq x y z
N MET A 1 -24.32 15.33 14.68
CA MET A 1 -24.51 16.34 13.63
C MET A 1 -23.17 17.03 13.42
N HIS A 2 -22.37 16.60 12.45
CA HIS A 2 -21.04 17.16 12.19
C HIS A 2 -21.19 18.44 11.36
N LYS A 3 -20.79 19.58 11.91
CA LYS A 3 -20.73 20.84 11.18
C LYS A 3 -19.46 20.84 10.33
N SER A 4 -19.59 20.65 9.02
CA SER A 4 -18.49 20.87 8.09
C SER A 4 -18.13 22.35 8.13
N LEU A 5 -16.92 22.67 8.60
CA LEU A 5 -16.39 24.01 8.54
C LEU A 5 -15.77 24.17 7.16
N THR A 6 -16.53 24.77 6.24
CA THR A 6 -16.02 25.18 4.93
C THR A 6 -15.11 26.38 5.15
N TYR A 7 -13.84 26.24 4.83
CA TYR A 7 -12.87 27.32 4.87
C TYR A 7 -13.21 28.37 3.80
N THR A 8 -13.47 29.62 4.20
CA THR A 8 -13.86 30.73 3.32
C THR A 8 -12.71 31.69 3.03
N GLY A 9 -11.64 31.68 3.84
CA GLY A 9 -10.52 32.62 3.73
C GLY A 9 -10.78 33.98 4.39
N ASP A 10 -12.01 34.22 4.82
CA ASP A 10 -12.46 35.43 5.52
C ASP A 10 -12.53 35.22 7.05
N GLU A 11 -12.15 34.04 7.53
CA GLU A 11 -12.12 33.78 8.97
C GLU A 11 -11.10 34.70 9.66
N PRO A 12 -11.42 35.23 10.85
CA PRO A 12 -10.49 36.07 11.59
C PRO A 12 -9.23 35.28 11.95
N SER A 13 -8.06 35.83 11.63
CA SER A 13 -6.79 35.30 12.12
C SER A 13 -6.78 35.41 13.65
N LEU A 14 -6.53 34.30 14.33
CA LEU A 14 -6.28 34.31 15.76
C LEU A 14 -4.81 34.62 16.00
N ASP A 15 -4.53 35.62 16.83
CA ASP A 15 -3.17 35.89 17.28
C ASP A 15 -2.59 34.65 17.97
N TRP A 16 -1.34 34.35 17.65
CA TRP A 16 -0.63 33.24 18.26
C TRP A 16 -0.40 33.51 19.75
N ASP A 17 -1.09 32.76 20.60
CA ASP A 17 -0.89 32.78 22.05
C ASP A 17 0.32 31.91 22.41
N ASP A 18 1.45 32.56 22.68
CA ASP A 18 2.72 31.90 23.01
C ASP A 18 2.69 31.13 24.33
N THR A 19 1.67 31.35 25.16
CA THR A 19 1.40 30.61 26.40
C THR A 19 0.69 29.28 26.13
N LYS A 20 0.06 29.13 24.96
CA LYS A 20 -0.58 27.89 24.48
C LYS A 20 0.36 27.08 23.60
N ARG A 21 1.61 26.90 24.03
CA ARG A 21 2.49 25.92 23.39
C ARG A 21 1.80 24.55 23.41
N PRO A 22 1.86 23.77 22.32
CA PRO A 22 1.42 22.38 22.35
C PRO A 22 2.07 21.71 23.56
N ARG A 23 1.25 21.21 24.50
CA ARG A 23 1.72 20.65 25.78
C ARG A 23 2.66 19.46 25.59
N VAL A 24 2.69 18.90 24.38
CA VAL A 24 3.59 17.87 23.91
C VAL A 24 3.92 18.23 22.46
N ALA A 25 5.14 17.92 22.02
CA ALA A 25 5.41 17.79 20.59
C ALA A 25 4.55 16.64 20.07
N GLY A 26 3.31 16.95 19.68
CA GLY A 26 2.48 16.00 18.95
C GLY A 26 3.17 15.73 17.63
N LEU A 27 3.29 14.46 17.26
CA LEU A 27 3.64 14.11 15.89
C LEU A 27 2.51 14.62 15.01
N PHE A 28 2.72 15.76 14.36
CA PHE A 28 1.85 16.27 13.32
C PHE A 28 2.48 15.96 11.97
N GLU A 29 1.64 15.56 11.03
CA GLU A 29 2.05 15.28 9.66
C GLU A 29 1.66 16.47 8.78
N VAL A 30 2.63 17.02 8.05
CA VAL A 30 2.34 18.00 7.00
C VAL A 30 1.97 17.21 5.75
N ARG A 31 0.67 17.15 5.47
CA ARG A 31 0.14 16.47 4.28
C ARG A 31 0.25 17.39 3.05
N PRO A 32 0.82 16.92 1.92
CA PRO A 32 0.84 17.68 0.68
C PRO A 32 -0.58 18.08 0.24
N HIS A 33 -0.69 19.23 -0.41
CA HIS A 33 -1.96 19.68 -0.98
C HIS A 33 -2.42 18.72 -2.09
N GLY A 34 -3.70 18.35 -2.09
CA GLY A 34 -4.27 17.39 -3.05
C GLY A 34 -4.11 15.90 -2.66
N LEU A 35 -3.54 15.62 -1.48
CA LEU A 35 -3.48 14.26 -0.96
C LEU A 35 -4.88 13.73 -0.63
N SER A 36 -5.21 12.54 -1.13
CA SER A 36 -6.43 11.82 -0.74
C SER A 36 -6.51 11.64 0.77
N PHE A 37 -7.71 11.79 1.34
CA PHE A 37 -7.94 11.66 2.79
C PHE A 37 -7.47 10.30 3.34
N ASN A 38 -7.64 9.24 2.53
CA ASN A 38 -7.30 7.87 2.90
C ASN A 38 -5.83 7.49 2.62
N ALA A 39 -5.04 8.41 2.05
CA ALA A 39 -3.65 8.14 1.76
C ALA A 39 -2.87 7.87 3.06
N ARG A 40 -2.04 6.82 3.02
CA ARG A 40 -1.21 6.38 4.15
C ARG A 40 0.25 6.75 3.90
N PRO A 41 1.00 7.16 4.93
CA PRO A 41 2.41 7.47 4.78
C PRO A 41 3.21 6.22 4.38
N ILE A 42 4.19 6.42 3.50
CA ILE A 42 5.26 5.46 3.22
C ILE A 42 6.42 5.86 4.11
N TYR A 43 6.84 4.95 4.98
CA TYR A 43 7.84 5.19 6.00
C TYR A 43 9.15 4.48 5.65
N ASP A 44 10.25 5.23 5.71
CA ASP A 44 11.60 4.69 5.66
C ASP A 44 12.03 4.32 7.08
N ALA A 45 12.26 3.02 7.30
CA ALA A 45 12.59 2.49 8.62
C ALA A 45 14.02 2.82 9.07
N GLU A 46 14.95 3.05 8.14
CA GLU A 46 16.33 3.38 8.45
C GLU A 46 16.45 4.85 8.83
N LEU A 47 15.82 5.72 8.05
CA LEU A 47 15.87 7.16 8.24
C LEU A 47 14.85 7.68 9.26
N ASN A 48 13.85 6.87 9.61
CA ASN A 48 12.76 7.23 10.51
C ASN A 48 11.98 8.46 10.00
N ILE A 49 11.73 8.50 8.68
CA ILE A 49 11.03 9.60 8.00
C ILE A 49 9.93 9.09 7.08
N VAL A 50 8.95 9.96 6.79
CA VAL A 50 7.98 9.73 5.72
C VAL A 50 8.59 10.14 4.39
N ILE A 51 8.61 9.23 3.42
CA ILE A 51 9.21 9.43 2.08
C ILE A 51 8.15 9.62 0.98
N GLY A 52 6.88 9.61 1.34
CA GLY A 52 5.76 9.79 0.43
C GLY A 52 4.47 9.23 1.01
N TYR A 53 3.44 9.14 0.16
CA TYR A 53 2.13 8.62 0.55
C TYR A 53 1.60 7.65 -0.49
N ARG A 54 0.78 6.71 -0.06
CA ARG A 54 0.09 5.77 -0.93
C ARG A 54 -1.41 5.77 -0.66
N ASP A 55 -2.19 5.81 -1.72
CA ASP A 55 -3.63 5.56 -1.70
C ASP A 55 -3.96 4.37 -2.60
N GLU A 56 -4.93 3.55 -2.21
CA GLU A 56 -5.40 2.42 -3.01
C GLU A 56 -6.93 2.41 -3.01
N VAL A 57 -7.51 2.59 -4.20
CA VAL A 57 -8.96 2.66 -4.39
C VAL A 57 -9.32 1.85 -5.62
N ALA A 58 -10.21 0.88 -5.45
CA ALA A 58 -10.75 0.04 -6.54
C ALA A 58 -9.67 -0.60 -7.42
N GLY A 59 -8.57 -1.07 -6.82
CA GLY A 59 -7.45 -1.69 -7.55
C GLY A 59 -6.51 -0.70 -8.23
N VAL A 60 -6.71 0.61 -8.06
CA VAL A 60 -5.76 1.64 -8.53
C VAL A 60 -4.93 2.12 -7.35
N THR A 61 -3.62 1.96 -7.44
CA THR A 61 -2.65 2.48 -6.49
C THR A 61 -2.09 3.81 -6.97
N ARG A 62 -2.10 4.82 -6.10
CA ARG A 62 -1.48 6.13 -6.34
C ARG A 62 -0.38 6.34 -5.32
N ILE A 63 0.81 6.72 -5.78
CA ILE A 63 1.95 7.09 -4.94
C ILE A 63 2.19 8.58 -5.12
N TYR A 64 2.14 9.33 -4.03
CA TYR A 64 2.43 10.75 -3.97
C TYR A 64 3.84 10.92 -3.40
N ALA A 65 4.76 11.38 -4.22
CA ALA A 65 6.12 11.68 -3.79
C ALA A 65 6.17 13.05 -3.08
N LEU A 66 7.23 13.29 -2.31
CA LEU A 66 7.40 14.53 -1.55
C LEU A 66 7.62 15.76 -2.43
N ASP A 67 8.05 15.57 -3.69
CA ASP A 67 8.18 16.64 -4.69
C ASP A 67 6.85 17.03 -5.34
N GLY A 68 5.75 16.38 -4.95
CA GLY A 68 4.41 16.58 -5.49
C GLY A 68 4.11 15.77 -6.75
N SER A 69 5.05 14.94 -7.23
CA SER A 69 4.78 14.02 -8.33
C SER A 69 3.85 12.88 -7.90
N ILE A 70 3.05 12.39 -8.85
CA ILE A 70 2.05 11.33 -8.62
C ILE A 70 2.30 10.21 -9.61
N THR A 71 2.56 9.01 -9.09
CA THR A 71 2.66 7.78 -9.88
C THR A 71 1.40 6.96 -9.69
N ILE A 72 0.81 6.51 -10.80
CA ILE A 72 -0.43 5.72 -10.80
C ILE A 72 -0.14 4.34 -11.37
N SER A 73 -0.58 3.31 -10.67
CA SER A 73 -0.48 1.91 -11.07
C SER A 73 -1.84 1.26 -10.93
N GLU A 74 -2.21 0.43 -11.89
CA GLU A 74 -3.43 -0.37 -11.84
C GLU A 74 -3.09 -1.81 -11.46
N ARG A 75 -3.94 -2.45 -10.67
CA ARG A 75 -3.85 -3.87 -10.38
C ARG A 75 -4.19 -4.64 -11.67
N PRO A 76 -3.37 -5.61 -12.09
CA PRO A 76 -3.68 -6.43 -13.25
C PRO A 76 -5.03 -7.13 -13.04
N LEU A 77 -5.91 -7.01 -14.04
CA LEU A 77 -7.24 -7.62 -14.05
C LEU A 77 -7.19 -9.09 -14.53
N GLU A 78 -6.10 -9.46 -15.18
CA GLU A 78 -5.85 -10.82 -15.64
C GLU A 78 -5.46 -11.73 -14.47
N SER A 79 -5.94 -12.97 -14.51
CA SER A 79 -5.44 -14.02 -13.63
C SER A 79 -3.94 -14.23 -13.92
N PRO A 80 -3.11 -14.45 -12.89
CA PRO A 80 -1.71 -14.80 -13.12
C PRO A 80 -1.62 -16.05 -13.99
N LEU A 81 -0.54 -16.18 -14.77
CA LEU A 81 -0.31 -17.33 -15.65
C LEU A 81 -0.34 -18.68 -14.88
N ILE A 82 0.02 -18.64 -13.60
CA ILE A 82 -0.10 -19.75 -12.66
C ILE A 82 -0.76 -19.19 -11.40
N ASP A 83 -1.97 -19.64 -11.11
CA ASP A 83 -2.63 -19.36 -9.85
C ASP A 83 -2.31 -20.44 -8.77
N PRO A 84 -2.60 -20.19 -7.48
CA PRO A 84 -2.32 -21.17 -6.43
C PRO A 84 -3.09 -22.49 -6.58
N PHE A 85 -4.25 -22.49 -7.24
CA PHE A 85 -5.01 -23.71 -7.52
C PHE A 85 -4.42 -24.48 -8.71
N ASP A 86 -3.92 -23.80 -9.73
CA ASP A 86 -3.16 -24.42 -10.83
C ASP A 86 -1.99 -25.22 -10.27
N LEU A 87 -1.29 -24.69 -9.27
CA LEU A 87 -0.21 -25.39 -8.58
C LEU A 87 -0.68 -26.70 -7.93
N LEU A 88 -1.87 -26.69 -7.30
CA LEU A 88 -2.47 -27.89 -6.70
C LEU A 88 -2.80 -28.95 -7.76
N PHE A 89 -3.27 -28.54 -8.94
CA PHE A 89 -3.53 -29.44 -10.05
C PHE A 89 -2.25 -29.99 -10.68
N ILE A 90 -1.20 -29.18 -10.80
CA ILE A 90 0.11 -29.62 -11.30
C ILE A 90 0.73 -30.63 -10.32
N VAL A 91 0.80 -30.31 -9.03
CA VAL A 91 1.39 -31.18 -8.00
C VAL A 91 0.55 -32.44 -7.81
N GLY A 92 -0.77 -32.30 -7.68
CA GLY A 92 -1.69 -33.42 -7.57
C GLY A 92 -1.68 -34.30 -8.82
N GLY A 93 -1.54 -33.70 -10.00
CA GLY A 93 -1.38 -34.38 -11.28
C GLY A 93 -0.08 -35.19 -11.34
N LEU A 94 1.06 -34.61 -10.94
CA LEU A 94 2.34 -35.32 -10.83
C LEU A 94 2.28 -36.48 -9.83
N TRP A 95 1.67 -36.24 -8.67
CA TRP A 95 1.50 -37.25 -7.62
C TRP A 95 0.61 -38.41 -8.09
N ARG A 96 -0.48 -38.11 -8.80
CA ARG A 96 -1.42 -39.10 -9.36
C ARG A 96 -0.87 -39.83 -10.58
N ALA A 97 -0.08 -39.18 -11.43
CA ALA A 97 0.62 -39.79 -12.55
C ALA A 97 1.79 -40.69 -12.10
N GLY A 98 2.28 -40.48 -10.87
CA GLY A 98 3.34 -41.26 -10.23
C GLY A 98 4.73 -40.80 -10.69
N PHE A 99 5.74 -40.65 -9.83
CA PHE A 99 6.28 -41.70 -8.95
C PHE A 99 6.07 -43.17 -9.39
N ARG A 100 5.63 -43.42 -10.63
CA ARG A 100 5.54 -44.73 -11.28
C ARG A 100 6.60 -44.91 -12.35
N GLY A 101 7.36 -43.86 -12.70
CA GLY A 101 8.45 -43.91 -13.68
C GLY A 101 9.88 -43.95 -13.11
N PHE A 102 10.08 -43.82 -11.79
CA PHE A 102 11.42 -43.79 -11.18
C PHE A 102 11.91 -45.14 -10.61
N THR A 103 11.10 -46.20 -10.68
CA THR A 103 11.45 -47.54 -10.13
C THR A 103 11.78 -48.61 -11.18
N GLU A 104 11.73 -48.31 -12.48
CA GLU A 104 12.02 -49.31 -13.54
C GLU A 104 13.44 -49.26 -14.12
N TRP A 105 14.40 -48.63 -13.43
CA TRP A 105 15.83 -48.65 -13.81
C TRP A 105 16.71 -49.26 -12.72
N GLY A 106 16.36 -50.45 -12.24
CA GLY A 106 17.23 -51.16 -11.31
C GLY A 106 16.78 -52.54 -10.88
N GLN A 107 16.87 -53.55 -11.75
CA GLN A 107 17.52 -54.82 -11.42
C GLN A 107 17.68 -55.71 -12.66
N ARG A 108 18.95 -55.94 -13.03
CA ARG A 108 19.38 -57.10 -13.82
C ARG A 108 19.37 -58.33 -12.91
N VAL A 109 18.68 -59.39 -13.32
CA VAL A 109 19.13 -60.80 -13.21
C VAL A 109 18.71 -61.50 -14.49
#